data_AF-A0A9E2B9I0-F1
#
_entry.id   AF-A0A9E2B9I0-F1
#
_cell.length_a   1.000
_cell.length_b   1.000
_cell.length_c   1.000
_cell.angle_alpha   90.00
_cell.angle_beta   90.00
_cell.angle_gamma   90.00
#
_symmetry.space_group_name_H-M   'P 1'
#
loop_
_entity.id
_entity.type
_entity.pdbx_description
1 polymer ?
#
loop_
_entity_poly.entity_id
_entity_poly.type
_entity_poly.pdbx_seq_one_letter_code
_entity_poly.pdbx_strand_id
1 'polypeptide(L)' 'MKSSRPNILVIQADQLAANTIGAYQNPISSTPHIDSLAASGAIFDSAYTNFPLCAPSRFSMMAGQLASSIG' A
#
# COMPACT_ATOMS: atom_id res chain seq x y z
N MET A 1 10.58 30.60 5.15
CA MET A 1 10.32 29.94 3.85
C MET A 1 8.95 29.28 3.93
N LYS A 2 8.03 29.57 3.00
CA LYS A 2 6.76 28.86 2.91
C LYS A 2 7.12 27.44 2.45
N SER A 3 7.02 26.46 3.35
CA SER A 3 7.20 25.05 2.99
C SER A 3 6.32 24.77 1.77
N SER A 4 6.92 24.38 0.65
CA SER A 4 6.19 24.00 -0.55
C SER A 4 5.28 22.84 -0.18
N ARG A 5 3.96 23.00 -0.32
CA ARG A 5 3.01 21.92 -0.07
C ARG A 5 3.40 20.72 -0.95
N PRO A 6 3.74 19.56 -0.37
CA PRO A 6 4.13 18.40 -1.17
C PRO A 6 2.91 17.87 -1.94
N ASN A 7 3.15 17.28 -3.11
CA ASN A 7 2.16 16.45 -3.78
C ASN A 7 2.15 15.07 -3.10
N ILE A 8 0.95 14.52 -2.88
CA ILE A 8 0.77 13.18 -2.31
C ILE A 8 0.21 12.27 -3.40
N LEU A 9 0.96 11.21 -3.74
CA LEU A 9 0.53 10.18 -4.69
C LEU A 9 0.25 8.89 -3.93
N VAL A 10 -0.98 8.39 -4.02
CA VAL A 10 -1.39 7.10 -3.46
C VAL A 10 -1.62 6.12 -4.60
N ILE A 11 -0.85 5.03 -4.63
CA ILE A 11 -0.99 3.95 -5.61
C ILE A 11 -1.50 2.72 -4.87
N GLN A 12 -2.67 2.20 -5.28
CA GLN A 12 -3.25 0.98 -4.73
C GLN A 12 -3.46 -0.04 -5.85
N ALA A 13 -2.72 -1.14 -5.81
CA ALA A 13 -2.90 -2.28 -6.70
C ALA A 13 -4.05 -3.18 -6.19
N ASP A 14 -4.85 -3.76 -7.10
CA ASP A 14 -5.89 -4.72 -6.72
C ASP A 14 -5.33 -6.14 -6.62
N GLN A 15 -5.72 -6.87 -5.58
CA GLN A 15 -5.35 -8.27 -5.31
C GLN A 15 -3.84 -8.60 -5.29
N LEU A 16 -2.95 -7.60 -5.22
CA LEU A 16 -1.50 -7.81 -5.14
C LEU A 16 -1.11 -8.28 -3.73
N ALA A 17 -0.66 -9.53 -3.62
CA ALA A 17 -0.17 -10.07 -2.36
C ALA A 17 1.27 -9.60 -2.09
N ALA A 18 1.58 -9.23 -0.84
CA ALA A 18 2.91 -8.70 -0.49
C ALA A 18 4.04 -9.67 -0.87
N ASN A 19 3.83 -10.97 -0.64
CA ASN A 19 4.80 -12.03 -0.93
C ASN A 19 5.08 -12.24 -2.43
N THR A 20 4.43 -11.52 -3.34
CA THR A 20 4.74 -11.56 -4.78
C THR A 20 5.69 -10.45 -5.21
N ILE A 21 6.17 -9.60 -4.30
CA ILE A 21 7.05 -8.46 -4.59
C ILE A 21 8.48 -8.78 -4.14
N GLY A 22 9.48 -8.40 -4.94
CA GLY A 22 10.90 -8.65 -4.67
C GLY A 22 11.38 -8.06 -3.35
N ALA A 23 10.96 -6.83 -3.02
CA ALA A 23 11.24 -6.18 -1.74
C ALA A 23 10.74 -6.97 -0.51
N TYR A 24 9.77 -7.88 -0.67
CA TYR A 24 9.32 -8.82 0.36
C TYR A 24 9.91 -10.22 0.17
N GLN A 25 11.13 -10.31 -0.37
CA GLN A 25 11.93 -11.53 -0.53
C GLN A 25 11.33 -12.56 -1.51
N ASN A 26 10.55 -12.13 -2.50
CA ASN A 26 10.12 -13.04 -3.57
C ASN A 26 11.26 -13.25 -4.59
N PRO A 27 11.72 -14.49 -4.83
CA PRO A 27 12.83 -14.75 -5.76
C PRO A 27 12.42 -14.95 -7.23
N ILE A 28 11.12 -14.95 -7.55
CA ILE A 28 10.57 -15.32 -8.86
C ILE A 28 10.05 -14.09 -9.62
N SER A 29 9.30 -13.23 -8.93
CA SER A 29 8.69 -12.04 -9.49
C SER A 29 9.73 -10.95 -9.77
N SER A 30 9.66 -10.38 -10.97
CA SER A 30 10.47 -9.21 -11.33
C SER A 30 9.67 -7.93 -11.05
N THR A 31 10.04 -7.18 -10.02
CA THR A 31 9.38 -5.92 -9.60
C THR A 31 10.34 -4.73 -9.49
N PRO A 32 11.22 -4.47 -10.48
CA PRO A 32 12.36 -3.56 -10.34
C PRO A 32 11.98 -2.13 -9.95
N HIS A 33 10.83 -1.63 -10.40
CA HIS A 33 10.36 -0.28 -10.04
C HIS A 33 9.82 -0.19 -8.62
N ILE A 34 9.14 -1.23 -8.13
CA ILE A 34 8.66 -1.29 -6.74
C ILE A 34 9.85 -1.47 -5.81
N ASP A 35 10.82 -2.31 -6.20
CA ASP A 35 12.03 -2.58 -5.42
C ASP A 35 12.90 -1.32 -5.30
N SER A 36 13.01 -0.52 -6.37
CA SER A 36 13.70 0.78 -6.34
C SER A 36 13.00 1.80 -5.44
N LEU A 37 11.66 1.79 -5.40
CA LEU A 37 10.89 2.66 -4.49
C LEU A 37 11.10 2.24 -3.03
N ALA A 38 11.08 0.93 -2.76
CA ALA A 38 11.32 0.36 -1.45
C ALA A 38 12.74 0.68 -0.93
N ALA A 39 13.77 0.61 -1.78
CA ALA A 39 15.16 0.90 -1.42
C ALA A 39 15.43 2.38 -1.08
N SER A 40 14.59 3.31 -1.55
CA SER A 40 14.73 4.75 -1.31
C SER A 40 13.70 5.31 -0.32
N GLY A 41 12.87 4.45 0.26
CA GLY A 41 11.77 4.81 1.13
C GLY A 41 11.71 3.99 2.41
N ALA A 42 10.49 3.80 2.90
CA ALA A 42 10.20 2.96 4.07
C ALA A 42 9.31 1.78 3.64
N ILE A 43 9.59 0.61 4.19
CA ILE A 43 8.80 -0.61 4.00
C ILE A 43 8.04 -0.89 5.31
N PHE A 44 6.80 -1.36 5.17
CA PHE A 44 5.96 -1.76 6.30
C PHE A 44 5.77 -3.28 6.26
N ASP A 45 6.59 -4.02 7.02
CA ASP A 45 6.54 -5.49 7.07
C ASP A 45 5.25 -6.05 7.68
N SER A 46 4.46 -5.20 8.35
CA SER A 46 3.24 -5.57 9.06
C SER A 46 2.07 -4.64 8.70
N ALA A 47 1.86 -4.42 7.40
CA ALA A 47 0.69 -3.72 6.87
C ALA A 47 -0.46 -4.71 6.60
N TYR A 48 -1.59 -4.53 7.29
CA TYR A 48 -2.74 -5.44 7.19
C TYR A 48 -3.92 -4.81 6.47
N THR A 49 -4.55 -5.58 5.59
CA THR A 49 -5.86 -5.25 5.03
C THR A 49 -6.92 -5.33 6.13
N ASN A 50 -7.60 -4.21 6.38
CA ASN A 50 -8.64 -4.12 7.42
C ASN A 50 -9.90 -4.96 7.12
N PHE A 51 -10.17 -5.27 5.85
CA PHE A 51 -11.30 -6.10 5.42
C PHE A 51 -10.95 -6.85 4.12
N PRO A 52 -11.08 -8.19 4.04
CA PRO A 52 -10.63 -8.99 2.90
C PRO A 52 -11.59 -8.97 1.70
N LEU A 53 -12.17 -7.82 1.36
CA LEU A 53 -13.00 -7.58 0.18
C LEU A 53 -12.70 -6.20 -0.42
N CYS A 54 -12.78 -6.08 -1.74
CA CYS A 54 -12.33 -4.91 -2.50
C CYS A 54 -12.99 -3.60 -2.02
N ALA A 55 -14.33 -3.54 -2.02
CA ALA A 55 -15.08 -2.33 -1.66
C ALA A 55 -14.87 -1.90 -0.19
N PRO A 56 -15.08 -2.76 0.83
CA PRO A 56 -14.91 -2.33 2.22
C PRO A 56 -13.46 -1.99 2.58
N SER A 57 -12.46 -2.65 1.97
CA SER A 57 -11.04 -2.28 2.13
C SER A 57 -10.76 -0.86 1.64
N ARG A 58 -11.22 -0.55 0.42
CA ARG A 58 -11.06 0.77 -0.22
C ARG A 58 -11.80 1.86 0.55
N PHE A 59 -13.03 1.61 0.99
CA PHE A 59 -13.80 2.58 1.79
C PHE A 59 -13.14 2.84 3.14
N SER A 60 -12.66 1.80 3.81
CA SER A 60 -11.96 1.95 5.09
C SER A 60 -10.68 2.79 4.95
N MET A 61 -9.90 2.57 3.87
CA MET A 61 -8.71 3.36 3.57
C MET A 61 -9.03 4.83 3.28
N MET A 62 -10.07 5.09 2.49
CA MET A 62 -10.48 6.46 2.12
C MET A 62 -11.07 7.25 3.28
N ALA A 63 -11.83 6.57 4.17
CA ALA A 63 -12.46 7.20 5.33
C ALA A 63 -11.52 7.30 6.55
N GLY A 64 -10.47 6.48 6.61
CA GLY A 64 -9.63 6.35 7.81
C GLY A 64 -10.39 5.70 8.99
N GLN A 65 -11.39 4.87 8.69
CA GLN A 65 -12.26 4.21 9.67
C GLN A 65 -12.41 2.73 9.31
N LEU A 66 -12.74 1.87 10.29
CA LEU A 66 -13.03 0.46 10.02
C LEU A 66 -14.35 0.32 9.26
N ALA A 67 -14.47 -0.70 8.41
CA ALA A 67 -15.69 -1.00 7.67
C ALA A 67 -16.94 -1.01 8.56
N SER A 68 -16.83 -1.63 9.75
CA SER A 68 -17.91 -1.69 10.75
C SER A 68 -18.39 -0.32 11.26
N SER A 69 -17.63 0.74 11.06
CA SER A 69 -17.99 2.12 11.44
C SER A 69 -18.61 2.91 10.29
N ILE A 70 -18.55 2.39 9.06
CA ILE A 70 -18.94 3.11 7.83
C ILE A 70 -19.96 2.36 6.95
N GLY A 71 -20.40 1.16 7.33
CA GLY A 71 -21.51 0.42 6.70
C GLY A 71 -21.09 -0.91 6.10
#